data_AF-A0A354Q9T6-F1
#
_entry.id   AF-A0A354Q9T6-F1
#
_cell.length_a   1.000
_cell.length_b   1.000
_cell.length_c   1.000
_cell.angle_alpha   90.00
_cell.angle_beta   90.00
_cell.angle_gamma   90.00
#
_symmetry.space_group_name_H-M   'P 1'
#
loop_
_entity.id
_entity.type
_entity.pdbx_description
1 polymer ?
#
loop_
_entity_poly.entity_id
_entity_poly.type
_entity_poly.pdbx_seq_one_letter_code
_entity_poly.pdbx_strand_id
1 'polypeptide(L)'
;DFKRSIINEIAQFAPESALICSSTSGIKPTSLQTKMRHPERFMVGHPFNPVYLLPLVEICGGEKTSDAAKQSAAEFYRNIGMKPLILRKEIDAFIADRLQEAVWREGLWLIRDDVATTEELDDAIRYGFG
;
A
#
# COMPACT_ATOMS: atom_id res chain seq x y z
N ASP A 1 -3.38 -3.72 -17.90
CA ASP A 1 -4.36 -2.95 -18.73
C ASP A 1 -5.77 -2.90 -18.16
N PHE A 2 -6.33 -4.00 -17.66
CA PHE A 2 -7.67 -4.01 -17.06
C PHE A 2 -7.93 -2.92 -15.99
N LYS A 3 -7.08 -2.84 -14.94
CA LYS A 3 -7.22 -1.82 -13.89
C LYS A 3 -7.16 -0.39 -14.44
N ARG A 4 -6.29 -0.13 -15.42
CA ARG A 4 -6.17 1.20 -16.05
C ARG A 4 -7.46 1.59 -16.75
N SER A 5 -8.08 0.66 -17.49
CA SER A 5 -9.37 0.90 -18.17
C SER A 5 -10.45 1.32 -17.17
N ILE A 6 -10.60 0.56 -16.08
CA ILE A 6 -11.59 0.85 -15.03
C ILE A 6 -11.30 2.20 -14.35
N ILE A 7 -10.04 2.46 -13.99
CA ILE A 7 -9.67 3.71 -13.32
C ILE A 7 -9.96 4.91 -14.23
N ASN A 8 -9.69 4.80 -15.53
CA ASN A 8 -9.97 5.87 -16.49
C ASN A 8 -11.48 6.09 -16.68
N GLU A 9 -12.28 5.02 -16.71
CA GLU A 9 -13.74 5.11 -16.77
C GLU A 9 -14.30 5.79 -15.50
N ILE A 10 -13.85 5.39 -14.31
CA ILE A 10 -14.20 6.05 -13.05
C ILE A 10 -13.81 7.53 -13.11
N ALA A 11 -12.60 7.85 -13.56
CA ALA A 11 -12.12 9.23 -13.65
C ALA A 11 -12.92 10.11 -14.63
N GLN A 12 -13.54 9.50 -15.65
CA GLN A 12 -14.37 10.21 -16.62
C GLN A 12 -15.72 10.62 -16.03
N PHE A 13 -16.31 9.80 -15.16
CA PHE A 13 -17.67 10.02 -14.64
C PHE A 13 -17.71 10.53 -13.19
N ALA A 14 -16.62 10.37 -12.43
CA ALA A 14 -16.53 10.87 -11.07
C ALA A 14 -16.39 12.40 -11.03
N PRO A 15 -16.97 13.09 -10.04
CA PRO A 15 -16.77 14.53 -9.83
C PRO A 15 -15.29 14.89 -9.80
N GLU A 16 -14.90 16.07 -10.29
CA GLU A 16 -13.49 16.50 -10.30
C GLU A 16 -12.87 16.56 -8.89
N SER A 17 -13.69 16.81 -7.87
CA SER A 17 -13.29 16.80 -6.46
C SER A 17 -13.12 15.42 -5.84
N ALA A 18 -13.55 14.34 -6.52
CA ALA A 18 -13.46 12.99 -5.98
C ALA A 18 -12.02 12.47 -6.02
N LEU A 19 -11.55 11.95 -4.90
CA LEU A 19 -10.31 11.18 -4.81
C LEU A 19 -10.53 9.79 -5.40
N ILE A 20 -9.54 9.28 -6.13
CA ILE A 20 -9.57 7.94 -6.72
C ILE A 20 -8.43 7.12 -6.12
N CYS A 21 -8.78 6.09 -5.36
CA CYS A 21 -7.82 5.23 -4.66
C CYS A 21 -7.88 3.80 -5.19
N SER A 22 -6.74 3.22 -5.57
CA SER A 22 -6.63 1.79 -5.88
C SER A 22 -6.08 1.01 -4.70
N SER A 23 -6.60 -0.19 -4.43
CA SER A 23 -6.09 -1.10 -3.37
C SER A 23 -5.08 -2.12 -3.90
N THR A 24 -4.26 -1.75 -4.89
CA THR A 24 -3.25 -2.68 -5.43
C THR A 24 -2.07 -2.86 -4.47
N SER A 25 -1.58 -4.09 -4.34
CA SER A 25 -0.41 -4.44 -3.50
C SER A 25 0.94 -4.44 -4.25
N GLY A 26 1.00 -3.94 -5.48
CA GLY A 26 2.26 -4.01 -6.23
C GLY A 26 2.36 -3.25 -7.55
N ILE A 27 1.28 -2.62 -8.04
CA ILE A 27 1.36 -1.80 -9.25
C ILE A 27 1.68 -0.36 -8.86
N LYS A 28 2.75 0.20 -9.44
CA LYS A 28 3.13 1.60 -9.23
C LYS A 28 1.97 2.55 -9.58
N PRO A 29 1.64 3.52 -8.72
CA PRO A 29 0.62 4.52 -9.03
C PRO A 29 0.90 5.27 -10.35
N THR A 30 2.16 5.62 -10.65
CA THR A 30 2.52 6.30 -11.91
C THR A 30 2.14 5.47 -13.16
N SER A 31 2.28 4.15 -13.07
CA SER A 31 1.86 3.23 -14.12
C SER A 31 0.34 3.23 -14.32
N LEU A 32 -0.43 3.42 -13.24
CA LEU A 32 -1.89 3.50 -13.28
C LEU A 32 -2.41 4.88 -13.75
N GLN A 33 -1.63 5.96 -13.53
CA GLN A 33 -1.95 7.31 -14.00
C GLN A 33 -1.79 7.49 -15.52
N THR A 34 -1.28 6.50 -16.24
CA THR A 34 -1.05 6.59 -17.68
C THR A 34 -2.37 6.81 -18.43
N LYS A 35 -2.45 7.94 -19.19
CA LYS A 35 -3.64 8.39 -19.93
C LYS A 35 -4.85 8.75 -19.04
N MET A 36 -4.64 8.92 -17.74
CA MET A 36 -5.69 9.33 -16.81
C MET A 36 -5.99 10.83 -16.92
N ARG A 37 -7.27 11.18 -16.91
CA ARG A 37 -7.70 12.58 -16.75
C ARG A 37 -7.64 12.94 -15.27
N HIS A 38 -7.12 14.12 -14.95
CA HIS A 38 -6.95 14.59 -13.58
C HIS A 38 -6.13 13.63 -12.69
N PRO A 39 -4.90 13.24 -13.09
CA PRO A 39 -4.08 12.30 -12.34
C PRO A 39 -3.68 12.81 -10.94
N GLU A 40 -3.79 14.11 -10.69
CA GLU A 40 -3.48 14.78 -9.41
C GLU A 40 -4.30 14.31 -8.21
N ARG A 41 -5.46 13.67 -8.47
CA ARG A 41 -6.38 13.14 -7.46
C ARG A 41 -6.34 11.61 -7.32
N PHE A 42 -5.41 10.96 -8.02
CA PHE A 42 -5.26 9.50 -8.00
C PHE A 42 -4.12 9.07 -7.08
N MET A 43 -4.34 8.00 -6.31
CA MET A 43 -3.29 7.34 -5.53
C MET A 43 -3.60 5.87 -5.29
N VAL A 44 -2.65 5.17 -4.70
CA VAL A 44 -2.88 3.86 -4.09
C VAL A 44 -3.13 4.06 -2.60
N GLY A 45 -4.19 3.44 -2.09
CA GLY A 45 -4.44 3.26 -0.66
C GLY A 45 -4.42 1.77 -0.39
N HIS A 46 -3.27 1.26 0.06
CA HIS A 46 -3.02 -0.16 0.26
C HIS A 46 -3.36 -0.56 1.71
N PRO A 47 -4.46 -1.32 1.94
CA PRO A 47 -4.84 -1.78 3.26
C PRO A 47 -4.23 -3.17 3.55
N PHE A 48 -4.23 -3.58 4.82
CA PHE A 48 -3.72 -4.90 5.24
C PHE A 48 -4.87 -5.83 5.64
N ASN A 49 -4.80 -7.09 5.22
CA ASN A 49 -5.84 -8.08 5.52
C ASN A 49 -5.57 -8.79 6.85
N PRO A 50 -6.55 -8.92 7.76
CA PRO A 50 -7.92 -8.42 7.68
C PRO A 50 -8.04 -6.92 8.02
N VAL A 51 -8.71 -6.18 7.11
CA VAL A 51 -8.78 -4.70 7.13
C VAL A 51 -9.48 -4.10 8.35
N TYR A 52 -10.27 -4.90 9.07
CA TYR A 52 -10.95 -4.47 10.28
C TYR A 52 -10.14 -4.69 11.57
N LEU A 53 -9.02 -5.43 11.51
CA LEU A 53 -8.09 -5.62 12.63
C LEU A 53 -6.76 -4.91 12.41
N LEU A 54 -6.32 -4.78 11.15
CA LEU A 54 -5.06 -4.14 10.78
C LEU A 54 -5.34 -2.75 10.21
N PRO A 55 -5.26 -1.67 11.02
CA PRO A 55 -5.72 -0.36 10.61
C PRO A 55 -4.74 0.37 9.68
N LEU A 56 -3.54 -0.17 9.43
CA LEU A 56 -2.55 0.48 8.59
C LEU A 56 -3.08 0.62 7.15
N VAL A 57 -2.89 1.80 6.57
CA VAL A 57 -3.15 2.03 5.13
C VAL A 57 -2.00 2.80 4.54
N GLU A 58 -1.30 2.23 3.57
CA GLU A 58 -0.21 2.93 2.88
C GLU A 58 -0.78 3.79 1.74
N ILE A 59 -0.58 5.10 1.82
CA ILE A 59 -0.99 6.07 0.81
C ILE A 59 0.21 6.37 -0.08
N CYS A 60 0.16 5.88 -1.31
CA CYS A 60 1.23 6.03 -2.28
C CYS A 60 0.73 6.79 -3.51
N GLY A 61 1.20 8.03 -3.67
CA GLY A 61 0.96 8.82 -4.88
C GLY A 61 1.97 8.49 -5.97
N GLY A 62 1.54 8.57 -7.23
CA GLY A 62 2.41 8.58 -8.40
C GLY A 62 2.96 9.99 -8.67
N GLU A 63 3.80 10.12 -9.71
CA GLU A 63 4.52 11.35 -10.07
C GLU A 63 3.62 12.58 -10.22
N LYS A 64 2.38 12.39 -10.68
CA LYS A 64 1.44 13.50 -10.93
C LYS A 64 0.48 13.77 -9.78
N THR A 65 0.56 13.00 -8.69
CA THR A 65 -0.36 13.11 -7.55
C THR A 65 -0.06 14.35 -6.74
N SER A 66 -1.08 15.12 -6.39
CA SER A 66 -0.89 16.29 -5.53
C SER A 66 -0.70 15.89 -4.06
N ASP A 67 0.11 16.66 -3.33
CA ASP A 67 0.25 16.48 -1.88
C ASP A 67 -1.07 16.74 -1.16
N ALA A 68 -1.86 17.70 -1.63
CA ALA A 68 -3.20 17.99 -1.10
C ALA A 68 -4.11 16.75 -1.17
N ALA A 69 -4.14 16.05 -2.31
CA ALA A 69 -4.93 14.82 -2.46
C ALA A 69 -4.49 13.73 -1.48
N LYS A 70 -3.17 13.54 -1.28
CA LYS A 70 -2.65 12.56 -0.30
C LYS A 70 -3.07 12.91 1.13
N GLN A 71 -3.07 14.20 1.49
CA GLN A 71 -3.53 14.63 2.81
C GLN A 71 -5.03 14.45 3.01
N SER A 72 -5.85 14.82 2.01
CA SER A 72 -7.30 14.56 2.06
C SER A 72 -7.63 13.08 2.20
N ALA A 73 -6.90 12.21 1.49
CA ALA A 73 -7.05 10.76 1.65
C ALA A 73 -6.65 10.29 3.05
N ALA A 74 -5.56 10.82 3.61
CA ALA A 74 -5.13 10.50 4.96
C ALA A 74 -6.17 10.94 6.01
N GLU A 75 -6.76 12.12 5.87
CA GLU A 75 -7.86 12.57 6.73
C GLU A 75 -9.07 11.65 6.64
N PHE A 76 -9.47 11.26 5.42
CA PHE A 76 -10.54 10.29 5.22
C PHE A 76 -10.27 8.97 5.97
N TYR A 77 -9.07 8.40 5.79
CA TYR A 77 -8.70 7.15 6.47
C TYR A 77 -8.67 7.30 8.00
N ARG A 78 -8.14 8.41 8.54
CA ARG A 78 -8.18 8.67 9.99
C ARG A 78 -9.61 8.71 10.53
N ASN A 79 -10.53 9.34 9.79
CA ASN A 79 -11.93 9.49 10.20
C ASN A 79 -12.67 8.15 10.29
N ILE A 80 -12.26 7.14 9.52
CA ILE A 80 -12.83 5.78 9.58
C ILE A 80 -12.04 4.82 10.49
N GLY A 81 -11.15 5.35 11.34
CA GLY A 81 -10.39 4.57 12.33
C GLY A 81 -9.08 3.95 11.82
N MET A 82 -8.71 4.22 10.57
CA MET A 82 -7.46 3.72 9.98
C MET A 82 -6.25 4.58 10.39
N LYS A 83 -5.06 4.03 10.19
CA LYS A 83 -3.74 4.65 10.43
C LYS A 83 -3.04 4.84 9.08
N PRO A 84 -3.27 5.97 8.39
CA PRO A 84 -2.64 6.21 7.10
C PRO A 84 -1.15 6.49 7.24
N LEU A 85 -0.35 5.85 6.40
CA LEU A 85 1.08 6.08 6.22
C LEU A 85 1.32 6.67 4.82
N ILE A 86 1.61 7.97 4.75
CA ILE A 86 1.86 8.63 3.45
C ILE A 86 3.29 8.34 3.01
N LEU A 87 3.43 7.65 1.88
CA LEU A 87 4.72 7.41 1.25
C LEU A 87 5.23 8.69 0.59
N ARG A 88 6.52 8.99 0.83
CA ARG A 88 7.20 10.15 0.23
C ARG A 88 7.50 9.94 -1.25
N LYS A 89 7.77 8.70 -1.64
CA LYS A 89 8.11 8.29 -3.00
C LYS A 89 7.47 6.94 -3.28
N GLU A 90 6.98 6.75 -4.50
CA GLU A 90 6.51 5.44 -4.91
C GLU A 90 7.65 4.42 -4.96
N ILE A 91 7.33 3.19 -4.57
CA ILE A 91 8.27 2.07 -4.52
C ILE A 91 7.49 0.78 -4.79
N ASP A 92 8.17 -0.20 -5.38
CA ASP A 92 7.61 -1.54 -5.53
C ASP A 92 7.39 -2.17 -4.14
N ALA A 93 6.25 -2.86 -3.96
CA ALA A 93 5.84 -3.54 -2.72
C ALA A 93 5.76 -2.64 -1.47
N PHE A 94 5.58 -1.33 -1.63
CA PHE A 94 5.40 -0.36 -0.53
C PHE A 94 6.44 -0.50 0.60
N ILE A 95 6.12 -0.12 1.84
CA ILE A 95 7.06 -0.19 2.97
C ILE A 95 6.84 -1.47 3.75
N ALA A 96 5.61 -1.77 4.14
CA ALA A 96 5.33 -2.90 5.01
C ALA A 96 5.62 -4.26 4.35
N ASP A 97 5.18 -4.48 3.10
CA ASP A 97 5.47 -5.76 2.42
C ASP A 97 6.98 -5.94 2.21
N ARG A 98 7.74 -4.85 2.01
CA ARG A 98 9.21 -4.91 1.93
C ARG A 98 9.86 -5.32 3.24
N LEU A 99 9.34 -4.85 4.38
CA LEU A 99 9.81 -5.28 5.68
C LEU A 99 9.46 -6.75 5.93
N GLN A 100 8.23 -7.15 5.60
CA GLN A 100 7.78 -8.53 5.71
C GLN A 100 8.63 -9.48 4.85
N GLU A 101 8.89 -9.12 3.59
CA GLU A 101 9.73 -9.89 2.68
C GLU A 101 11.17 -10.01 3.18
N ALA A 102 11.72 -8.97 3.83
CA ALA A 102 13.05 -9.02 4.40
C ALA A 102 13.13 -10.02 5.56
N VAL A 103 12.16 -9.99 6.47
CA VAL A 103 12.05 -10.94 7.60
C VAL A 103 11.84 -12.36 7.07
N TRP A 104 10.94 -12.53 6.11
CA TRP A 104 10.65 -13.85 5.53
C TRP A 104 11.88 -14.45 4.86
N ARG A 105 12.59 -13.65 4.06
CA ARG A 105 13.83 -14.08 3.41
C ARG A 105 14.85 -14.56 4.42
N GLU A 106 15.10 -13.80 5.48
CA GLU A 106 16.05 -14.19 6.52
C GLU A 106 15.62 -15.48 7.23
N GLY A 107 14.33 -15.61 7.55
CA GLY A 107 13.79 -16.85 8.12
C GLY A 107 14.06 -18.08 7.24
N LEU A 108 13.94 -17.94 5.91
CA LEU A 108 14.27 -19.04 4.99
C LEU A 108 15.76 -19.41 5.01
N TRP A 109 16.67 -18.45 5.18
CA TRP A 109 18.11 -18.74 5.33
C TRP A 109 18.42 -19.45 6.64
N LEU A 110 17.81 -19.01 7.75
CA LEU A 110 17.98 -19.63 9.07
C LEU A 110 17.51 -21.09 9.10
N ILE A 111 16.37 -21.40 8.47
CA ILE A 111 15.88 -22.78 8.33
C ILE A 111 16.84 -23.60 7.46
N ARG A 112 17.24 -23.04 6.31
CA ARG A 112 18.10 -23.75 5.37
C ARG A 112 19.45 -24.12 5.98
N ASP A 113 19.98 -23.25 6.84
CA ASP A 113 21.28 -23.43 7.49
C ASP A 113 21.16 -24.18 8.83
N ASP A 114 19.99 -24.76 9.12
CA ASP A 114 19.68 -25.56 10.32
C ASP A 114 19.91 -24.80 11.64
N VAL A 115 19.72 -23.49 11.62
CA VAL A 115 19.87 -22.59 12.79
C VAL A 115 18.61 -22.58 13.65
N ALA A 116 17.44 -22.73 13.03
CA ALA A 116 16.14 -22.73 13.70
C ALA A 116 15.10 -23.50 12.89
N THR A 117 14.14 -24.11 13.58
CA THR A 117 12.90 -24.63 13.01
C THR A 117 11.92 -23.50 12.69
N THR A 118 10.86 -23.80 11.93
CA THR A 118 9.78 -22.84 11.68
C THR A 118 9.09 -22.38 12.97
N GLU A 119 8.93 -23.28 13.94
CA GLU A 119 8.30 -22.96 15.23
C GLU A 119 9.16 -22.02 16.07
N GLU A 120 10.47 -22.26 16.14
CA GLU A 120 11.40 -21.38 16.87
C GLU A 120 11.50 -19.98 16.24
N LEU A 121 11.40 -19.88 14.91
CA LEU A 121 11.33 -18.58 14.23
C LEU A 121 10.01 -17.85 14.54
N ASP A 122 8.89 -18.55 14.50
CA ASP A 122 7.59 -17.98 14.87
C ASP A 122 7.58 -17.49 16.32
N ASP A 123 8.17 -18.26 17.23
CA ASP A 123 8.28 -17.91 18.65
C ASP A 123 9.23 -16.73 18.90
N ALA A 124 10.33 -16.64 18.14
CA ALA A 124 11.23 -15.49 18.19
C ALA A 124 10.53 -14.18 17.80
N ILE A 125 9.59 -14.24 16.84
CA ILE A 125 8.78 -13.08 16.47
C ILE A 125 7.71 -12.84 17.55
N ARG A 126 6.88 -13.83 17.87
CA ARG A 126 5.72 -13.71 18.78
C ARG A 126 6.09 -13.30 20.20
N TYR A 127 7.20 -13.81 20.73
CA TYR A 127 7.63 -13.53 22.11
C TYR A 127 8.82 -12.56 22.19
N GLY A 128 9.31 -12.09 21.05
CA GLY A 128 10.44 -11.17 20.94
C GLY A 128 10.02 -9.79 20.46
N PHE A 129 10.29 -9.51 19.18
CA PHE A 129 10.19 -8.16 18.60
C PHE A 129 8.92 -7.92 17.77
N GLY A 130 8.01 -8.90 17.69
CA GLY A 130 6.74 -8.80 16.95
C GLY A 130 5.52 -8.66 17.84
#